data_AF-A0A924FAF4-F1
#
_entry.id   AF-A0A924FAF4-F1
#
_cell.length_a   1.000
_cell.length_b   1.000
_cell.length_c   1.000
_cell.angle_alpha   90.00
_cell.angle_beta   90.00
_cell.angle_gamma   90.00
#
_symmetry.space_group_name_H-M   'P 1'
#
loop_
_entity.id
_entity.type
_entity.pdbx_description
1 polymer ?
#
loop_
_entity_poly.entity_id
_entity_poly.type
_entity_poly.pdbx_seq_one_letter_code
_entity_poly.pdbx_strand_id
1 'polypeptide(L)'
;MAMATFVENDYGTPVAKALIYNCWWFELVMLILVLNFVGNIKRYQLTQRKKWPLLVFHLAFIIIFIGGYITRYVSFEGSMHIREGEASSDVISDATFFKVQIAKGEDVLAYDDVRAILLSNRIPSYLKAFKKTFVSEYDYKGERVKLKVVDFYARAQDTLVRNASGTAILHMVVLENGKRVNKYIPTGNVQLMQNMLVSFNKPTPGAINIDNTTGSFRISSPYEGNYMIMATQERKVVTGDDVPQPFNLRSLYTYGNLAFVVPEPAVNGSVQYFEGDKRTHQNDLDLVKVEVTTPNAVDTVVFS
;
A
#
# COMPACT_ATOMS: atom_id res chain seq x y z
N MET A 1 -4.51 9.14 -26.17
CA MET A 1 -3.51 9.99 -25.48
C MET A 1 -4.17 10.88 -24.44
N ALA A 2 -5.11 11.78 -24.77
CA ALA A 2 -5.77 12.66 -23.78
C ALA A 2 -6.36 11.90 -22.57
N MET A 3 -7.07 10.79 -22.81
CA MET A 3 -7.60 9.93 -21.74
C MET A 3 -6.51 9.42 -20.78
N ALA A 4 -5.32 9.10 -21.28
CA ALA A 4 -4.23 8.60 -20.45
C ALA A 4 -3.70 9.67 -19.50
N THR A 5 -3.62 10.93 -19.96
CA THR A 5 -3.22 12.07 -19.15
C THR A 5 -4.21 12.35 -18.02
N PHE A 6 -5.52 12.24 -18.27
CA PHE A 6 -6.53 12.35 -17.21
C PHE A 6 -6.40 11.22 -16.18
N VAL A 7 -6.23 9.98 -16.64
CA VAL A 7 -6.05 8.83 -15.75
C VAL A 7 -4.78 8.97 -14.91
N GLU A 8 -3.69 9.47 -15.49
CA GLU A 8 -2.45 9.75 -14.77
C GLU A 8 -2.64 10.86 -13.73
N ASN A 9 -3.30 11.96 -14.10
CA ASN A 9 -3.56 13.06 -13.19
C ASN A 9 -4.42 12.63 -11.99
N ASP A 10 -5.42 11.79 -12.22
CA ASP A 10 -6.38 11.41 -11.19
C ASP A 10 -5.86 10.24 -10.35
N TYR A 11 -5.33 9.18 -10.98
CA TYR A 11 -4.98 7.91 -10.32
C TYR A 11 -3.47 7.67 -10.20
N GLY A 12 -2.65 8.52 -10.81
CA GLY A 12 -1.19 8.45 -10.77
C GLY A 12 -0.57 7.70 -11.95
N THR A 13 0.71 7.97 -12.17
CA THR A 13 1.52 7.39 -13.26
C THR A 13 1.55 5.86 -13.25
N PRO A 14 1.67 5.14 -12.11
CA PRO A 14 1.66 3.67 -12.12
C PRO A 14 0.35 3.09 -12.65
N VAL A 15 -0.79 3.71 -12.32
CA VAL A 15 -2.12 3.28 -12.77
C VAL A 15 -2.27 3.50 -14.27
N ALA A 16 -1.90 4.67 -14.78
CA ALA A 16 -1.95 4.96 -16.21
C ALA A 16 -1.03 4.03 -17.03
N LYS A 17 0.19 3.78 -16.54
CA LYS A 17 1.11 2.78 -17.11
C LYS A 17 0.46 1.41 -17.20
N ALA A 18 -0.11 0.90 -16.11
CA ALA A 18 -0.65 -0.45 -16.08
C ALA A 18 -1.94 -0.64 -16.88
N LEU A 19 -2.85 0.35 -16.90
CA LEU A 19 -4.18 0.24 -17.51
C LEU A 19 -4.26 0.74 -18.96
N ILE A 20 -3.27 1.49 -19.43
CA ILE A 20 -3.26 2.06 -20.78
C ILE A 20 -1.97 1.67 -21.49
N TYR A 21 -0.83 2.20 -21.05
CA TYR A 21 0.42 2.09 -21.81
C TYR A 21 0.90 0.64 -21.95
N ASN A 22 0.77 -0.18 -20.90
CA ASN A 22 1.20 -1.59 -20.87
C ASN A 22 0.08 -2.59 -21.21
N CYS A 23 -1.06 -2.13 -21.70
CA CYS A 23 -2.14 -3.01 -22.15
C CYS A 23 -1.91 -3.51 -23.57
N TRP A 24 -2.49 -4.67 -23.86
CA TRP A 24 -2.41 -5.33 -25.18
C TRP A 24 -3.17 -4.53 -26.26
N TRP A 25 -4.27 -3.87 -25.91
CA TRP A 25 -5.08 -3.11 -26.87
C TRP A 25 -4.32 -1.87 -27.36
N PHE A 26 -3.53 -1.24 -26.48
CA PHE A 26 -2.75 -0.05 -26.83
C PHE A 26 -1.65 -0.44 -27.83
N GLU A 27 -1.02 -1.59 -27.59
CA GLU A 27 -0.08 -2.20 -28.52
C GLU A 27 -0.73 -2.56 -29.86
N LEU A 28 -1.95 -3.11 -29.85
CA LEU A 28 -2.70 -3.36 -31.08
C LEU A 28 -2.94 -2.07 -31.89
N VAL A 29 -3.31 -0.97 -31.22
CA VAL A 29 -3.45 0.35 -31.87
C VAL A 29 -2.13 0.80 -32.50
N MET A 30 -1.02 0.65 -31.78
CA MET A 30 0.31 0.99 -32.30
C MET A 30 0.70 0.10 -33.49
N LEU A 31 0.41 -1.20 -33.43
CA LEU A 31 0.66 -2.13 -34.52
C LEU A 31 -0.14 -1.74 -35.78
N ILE A 32 -1.44 -1.45 -35.62
CA ILE A 32 -2.29 -0.99 -36.72
C ILE A 32 -1.74 0.31 -37.32
N LEU A 33 -1.27 1.23 -36.49
CA LEU A 33 -0.66 2.49 -36.95
C LEU A 33 0.62 2.25 -37.76
N VAL A 34 1.50 1.35 -37.30
CA VAL A 34 2.71 0.95 -38.05
C VAL A 34 2.33 0.32 -39.40
N LEU A 35 1.35 -0.59 -39.42
CA LEU A 35 0.85 -1.19 -40.66
C LEU A 35 0.27 -0.14 -41.60
N ASN A 36 -0.39 0.90 -41.08
CA ASN A 36 -0.90 2.01 -41.89
C ASN A 36 0.25 2.81 -42.51
N PHE A 37 1.31 3.12 -41.76
CA PHE A 37 2.49 3.78 -42.30
C PHE A 37 3.18 2.97 -43.39
N VAL A 38 3.34 1.66 -43.18
CA VAL A 38 3.90 0.75 -44.20
C VAL A 38 3.02 0.70 -45.45
N GLY A 39 1.70 0.58 -45.28
CA GLY A 39 0.74 0.60 -46.38
C GLY A 39 0.76 1.91 -47.17
N ASN A 40 0.87 3.05 -46.48
CA ASN A 40 0.91 4.38 -47.09
C ASN A 40 2.15 4.59 -47.96
N ILE A 41 3.30 4.02 -47.58
CA ILE A 41 4.52 4.05 -48.42
C ILE A 41 4.24 3.48 -49.80
N LYS A 42 3.57 2.32 -49.87
CA LYS A 42 3.21 1.67 -51.14
C LYS A 42 2.08 2.41 -51.85
N ARG A 43 0.98 2.73 -51.15
CA ARG A 43 -0.22 3.34 -51.74
C ARG A 43 0.06 4.69 -52.40
N TYR A 44 0.87 5.53 -51.75
CA TYR A 44 1.18 6.88 -52.24
C TYR A 44 2.52 6.98 -52.99
N GLN A 45 3.16 5.83 -53.24
CA GLN A 45 4.43 5.71 -53.95
C GLN A 45 5.49 6.68 -53.38
N LEU A 46 5.68 6.65 -52.06
CA LEU A 46 6.58 7.58 -51.36
C LEU A 46 8.06 7.36 -51.70
N THR A 47 8.40 6.26 -52.38
CA THR A 47 9.76 5.95 -52.87
C THR A 47 10.22 6.84 -54.02
N GLN A 48 9.32 7.63 -54.62
CA GLN A 48 9.68 8.61 -55.65
C GLN A 48 10.62 9.68 -55.08
N ARG A 49 11.67 10.06 -55.83
CA ARG A 49 12.68 11.06 -55.39
C ARG A 49 12.06 12.38 -54.90
N LYS A 50 10.99 12.84 -55.55
CA LYS A 50 10.29 14.09 -55.19
C LYS A 50 9.60 14.04 -53.81
N LYS A 51 9.41 12.85 -53.23
CA LYS A 51 8.70 12.60 -51.96
C LYS A 51 9.62 12.05 -50.86
N TRP A 52 10.93 12.09 -51.05
CA TRP A 52 11.91 11.63 -50.05
C TRP A 52 11.71 12.21 -48.66
N PRO A 53 11.43 13.52 -48.47
CA PRO A 53 11.15 14.05 -47.15
C PRO A 53 9.99 13.32 -46.45
N LEU A 54 8.89 13.05 -47.17
CA LEU A 54 7.73 12.32 -46.63
C LEU A 54 8.07 10.86 -46.31
N LEU A 55 8.88 10.20 -47.15
CA LEU A 55 9.35 8.84 -46.91
C LEU A 55 10.18 8.75 -45.63
N VAL A 56 11.11 9.69 -45.44
CA VAL A 56 11.97 9.76 -44.24
C VAL A 56 11.12 9.89 -42.98
N PHE A 57 10.09 10.74 -42.97
CA PHE A 57 9.17 10.84 -41.83
C PHE A 57 8.45 9.53 -41.52
N HIS A 58 7.96 8.82 -42.54
CA HIS A 58 7.27 7.53 -42.33
C HIS A 58 8.24 6.48 -41.77
N LEU A 59 9.45 6.40 -42.31
CA LEU A 59 10.49 5.50 -41.81
C LEU A 59 10.90 5.84 -40.38
N ALA A 60 11.02 7.13 -40.05
CA ALA A 60 11.32 7.57 -38.69
C ALA A 60 10.24 7.13 -37.70
N PHE A 61 8.95 7.27 -38.03
CA PHE A 61 7.88 6.77 -37.17
C PHE A 61 7.95 5.25 -36.99
N ILE A 62 8.18 4.49 -38.06
CA ILE A 62 8.33 3.03 -37.99
C ILE A 62 9.50 2.66 -37.07
N ILE A 63 10.66 3.31 -37.21
CA ILE A 63 11.84 3.09 -36.36
C ILE A 63 11.54 3.43 -34.90
N ILE A 64 10.86 4.55 -34.64
CA ILE A 64 10.46 4.96 -33.27
C ILE A 64 9.55 3.90 -32.64
N PHE A 65 8.57 3.35 -33.38
CA PHE A 65 7.70 2.30 -32.86
C PHE A 65 8.44 0.99 -32.59
N ILE A 66 9.38 0.60 -33.45
CA ILE A 66 10.23 -0.58 -33.23
C ILE A 66 11.09 -0.36 -31.98
N GLY A 67 11.68 0.82 -31.81
CA GLY A 67 12.42 1.18 -30.59
C GLY A 67 11.56 1.08 -29.34
N GLY A 68 10.34 1.62 -29.38
CA GLY A 68 9.37 1.53 -28.27
C GLY A 68 8.92 0.09 -27.97
N TYR A 69 8.85 -0.78 -28.98
CA TYR A 69 8.57 -2.20 -28.77
C TYR A 69 9.72 -2.89 -28.03
N ILE A 70 10.97 -2.63 -28.43
CA ILE A 70 12.16 -3.19 -27.77
C ILE A 70 12.24 -2.74 -26.32
N THR A 71 12.07 -1.45 -26.04
CA THR A 71 12.14 -0.93 -24.66
C THR A 71 11.05 -1.51 -23.76
N ARG A 72 9.87 -1.82 -24.30
CA ARG A 72 8.77 -2.41 -23.53
C ARG A 72 9.02 -3.88 -23.13
N TYR A 73 9.60 -4.67 -24.02
CA TYR A 73 9.69 -6.12 -23.86
C TYR A 73 11.04 -6.64 -23.39
N VAL A 74 12.12 -5.92 -23.71
CA VAL A 74 13.49 -6.38 -23.46
C VAL A 74 14.18 -5.52 -22.39
N SER A 75 13.81 -4.25 -22.26
CA SER A 75 14.42 -3.35 -21.29
C SER A 75 13.72 -3.40 -19.91
N PHE A 76 14.37 -2.76 -18.93
CA PHE A 76 13.82 -2.49 -17.61
C PHE A 76 13.89 -0.99 -17.33
N GLU A 77 12.98 -0.52 -16.48
CA GLU A 77 12.92 0.86 -16.02
C GLU A 77 13.42 0.95 -14.58
N GLY A 78 14.00 2.09 -14.23
CA GLY A 78 14.52 2.35 -12.89
C GLY A 78 15.04 3.78 -12.76
N SER A 79 15.40 4.13 -11.54
CA SER A 79 16.01 5.40 -11.19
C SER A 79 17.46 5.20 -10.77
N MET A 80 18.33 6.12 -11.20
CA MET A 80 19.72 6.20 -10.81
C MET A 80 19.94 7.54 -10.11
N HIS A 81 20.31 7.51 -8.83
CA HIS A 81 20.70 8.72 -8.13
C HIS A 81 22.20 8.94 -8.31
N ILE A 82 22.58 10.09 -8.87
CA ILE A 82 23.97 10.48 -9.10
C ILE A 82 24.20 11.82 -8.39
N ARG A 83 25.23 11.89 -7.54
CA ARG A 83 25.63 13.14 -6.89
C ARG A 83 26.55 13.94 -7.80
N GLU A 84 26.59 15.26 -7.60
CA GLU A 84 27.46 16.13 -8.38
C GLU A 84 28.94 15.73 -8.21
N GLY A 85 29.63 15.52 -9.33
CA GLY A 85 31.03 15.07 -9.35
C GLY A 85 31.25 13.57 -9.17
N GLU A 86 30.19 12.79 -8.95
CA GLU A 86 30.26 11.33 -8.80
C GLU A 86 29.76 10.59 -10.05
N ALA A 87 30.11 9.31 -10.16
CA ALA A 87 29.57 8.37 -11.14
C ALA A 87 28.92 7.18 -10.40
N SER A 88 27.85 6.62 -10.95
CA SER A 88 27.17 5.44 -10.41
C SER A 88 26.99 4.39 -11.51
N SER A 89 27.13 3.12 -11.15
CA SER A 89 26.81 1.97 -11.99
C SER A 89 25.54 1.24 -11.55
N ASP A 90 24.86 1.74 -10.51
CA ASP A 90 23.75 1.04 -9.87
C ASP A 90 22.42 1.74 -10.15
N VAL A 91 21.41 0.95 -10.51
CA VAL A 91 20.04 1.41 -10.81
C VAL A 91 19.07 0.73 -9.86
N ILE A 92 18.16 1.50 -9.27
CA ILE A 92 17.03 0.99 -8.50
C ILE A 92 15.88 0.77 -9.49
N SER A 93 15.42 -0.46 -9.64
CA SER A 93 14.30 -0.77 -10.54
C SER A 93 12.99 -0.17 -10.03
N ASP A 94 12.16 0.31 -10.96
CA ASP A 94 10.79 0.78 -10.66
C ASP A 94 9.81 -0.40 -10.47
N ALA A 95 10.23 -1.63 -10.74
CA ALA A 95 9.38 -2.81 -10.60
C ALA A 95 9.25 -3.23 -9.13
N THR A 96 8.02 -3.48 -8.70
CA THR A 96 7.72 -4.04 -7.38
C THR A 96 7.75 -5.57 -7.44
N PHE A 97 8.31 -6.19 -6.40
CA PHE A 97 8.37 -7.65 -6.26
C PHE A 97 7.86 -8.08 -4.89
N PHE A 98 7.17 -9.22 -4.84
CA PHE A 98 6.92 -9.91 -3.59
C PHE A 98 8.04 -10.92 -3.33
N LYS A 99 8.65 -10.80 -2.15
CA LYS A 99 9.54 -11.82 -1.59
C LYS A 99 8.73 -12.69 -0.65
N VAL A 100 8.60 -13.97 -0.96
CA VAL A 100 7.74 -14.88 -0.21
C VAL A 100 8.58 -15.94 0.49
N GLN A 101 8.35 -16.08 1.79
CA GLN A 101 8.92 -17.13 2.61
C GLN A 101 7.78 -17.77 3.42
N ILE A 102 7.69 -19.09 3.39
CA ILE A 102 6.67 -19.85 4.11
C ILE A 102 7.38 -20.70 5.15
N ALA A 103 6.94 -20.61 6.40
CA ALA A 103 7.52 -21.32 7.53
C ALA A 103 6.47 -22.11 8.31
N LYS A 104 6.82 -23.31 8.77
CA LYS A 104 6.00 -24.16 9.65
C LYS A 104 6.90 -24.80 10.71
N GLY A 105 6.96 -24.21 11.90
CA GLY A 105 7.94 -24.61 12.92
C GLY A 105 9.35 -24.16 12.54
N GLU A 106 10.32 -25.08 12.54
CA GLU A 106 11.71 -24.82 12.12
C GLU A 106 11.92 -24.87 10.60
N ASP A 107 10.95 -25.42 9.85
CA ASP A 107 11.05 -25.56 8.41
C ASP A 107 10.69 -24.26 7.69
N VAL A 108 11.65 -23.67 6.98
CA VAL A 108 11.47 -22.46 6.16
C VAL A 108 11.79 -22.75 4.70
N LEU A 109 10.88 -22.37 3.79
CA LEU A 109 11.13 -22.38 2.35
C LEU A 109 10.96 -20.98 1.79
N ALA A 110 12.00 -20.49 1.10
CA ALA A 110 11.98 -19.24 0.36
C ALA A 110 11.68 -19.51 -1.12
N TYR A 111 10.91 -18.63 -1.74
CA TYR A 111 10.53 -18.71 -3.14
C TYR A 111 11.11 -17.54 -3.92
N ASP A 112 11.18 -17.70 -5.25
CA ASP A 112 11.68 -16.67 -6.15
C ASP A 112 10.83 -15.39 -6.09
N ASP A 113 11.50 -14.25 -6.28
CA ASP A 113 10.88 -12.94 -6.29
C ASP A 113 9.92 -12.81 -7.48
N VAL A 114 8.63 -12.61 -7.21
CA VAL A 114 7.61 -12.50 -8.26
C VAL A 114 7.25 -11.03 -8.46
N ARG A 115 7.35 -10.55 -9.69
CA ARG A 115 6.96 -9.18 -10.06
C ARG A 115 5.48 -8.96 -9.78
N ALA A 116 5.17 -7.94 -9.01
CA ALA A 116 3.83 -7.53 -8.64
C ALA A 116 3.43 -6.23 -9.33
N ILE A 117 2.19 -6.18 -9.80
CA ILE A 117 1.56 -4.93 -10.25
C ILE A 117 0.51 -4.60 -9.19
N LEU A 118 0.79 -3.57 -8.39
CA LEU A 118 -0.11 -3.11 -7.34
C LEU A 118 -1.04 -2.05 -7.91
N LEU A 119 -2.34 -2.36 -7.95
CA LEU A 119 -3.36 -1.47 -8.48
C LEU A 119 -4.54 -1.38 -7.53
N SER A 120 -4.91 -0.15 -7.21
CA SER A 120 -6.11 0.19 -6.47
C SER A 120 -7.36 -0.33 -7.17
N ASN A 121 -8.38 -0.69 -6.39
CA ASN A 121 -9.72 -0.96 -6.91
C ASN A 121 -10.48 0.31 -7.33
N ARG A 122 -10.02 1.48 -6.87
CA ARG A 122 -10.56 2.79 -7.21
C ARG A 122 -9.95 3.27 -8.52
N ILE A 123 -10.33 2.61 -9.62
CA ILE A 123 -9.92 2.98 -10.98
C ILE A 123 -11.16 3.26 -11.84
N PRO A 124 -11.02 3.98 -12.97
CA PRO A 124 -12.16 4.28 -13.83
C PRO A 124 -12.90 3.01 -14.25
N SER A 125 -14.23 3.02 -14.17
CA SER A 125 -15.07 1.85 -14.44
C SER A 125 -14.82 1.25 -15.82
N TYR A 126 -14.59 2.08 -16.83
CA TYR A 126 -14.29 1.67 -18.21
C TYR A 126 -12.92 0.99 -18.40
N LEU A 127 -12.00 1.10 -17.42
CA LEU A 127 -10.70 0.42 -17.44
C LEU A 127 -10.64 -0.81 -16.53
N LYS A 128 -11.68 -1.10 -15.74
CA LYS A 128 -11.68 -2.22 -14.79
C LYS A 128 -11.43 -3.58 -15.46
N ALA A 129 -11.93 -3.78 -16.68
CA ALA A 129 -11.72 -5.01 -17.44
C ALA A 129 -10.23 -5.24 -17.82
N PHE A 130 -9.42 -4.20 -17.84
CA PHE A 130 -7.98 -4.27 -18.16
C PHE A 130 -7.11 -4.32 -16.91
N LYS A 131 -7.70 -4.28 -15.70
CA LYS A 131 -6.97 -4.38 -14.44
C LYS A 131 -6.39 -5.79 -14.30
N LYS A 132 -5.06 -5.88 -14.30
CA LYS A 132 -4.36 -7.10 -13.91
C LYS A 132 -4.34 -7.20 -12.39
N THR A 133 -4.78 -8.35 -11.86
CA THR A 133 -4.70 -8.66 -10.43
C THR A 133 -3.55 -9.62 -10.21
N PHE A 134 -2.67 -9.30 -9.27
CA PHE A 134 -1.59 -10.20 -8.91
C PHE A 134 -2.12 -11.44 -8.19
N VAL A 135 -1.76 -12.61 -8.71
CA VAL A 135 -2.05 -13.93 -8.13
C VAL A 135 -0.80 -14.78 -8.30
N SER A 136 -0.35 -15.41 -7.22
CA SER A 136 0.77 -16.34 -7.20
C SER A 136 0.41 -17.58 -6.38
N GLU A 137 0.90 -18.74 -6.80
CA GLU A 137 0.70 -20.03 -6.13
C GLU A 137 2.06 -20.61 -5.78
N TYR A 138 2.19 -21.09 -4.55
CA TYR A 138 3.40 -21.67 -3.98
C TYR A 138 3.08 -23.07 -3.46
N ASP A 139 3.99 -24.01 -3.65
CA ASP A 139 3.87 -25.37 -3.11
C ASP A 139 4.80 -25.53 -1.91
N TYR A 140 4.21 -25.60 -0.71
CA TYR A 140 4.94 -25.84 0.52
C TYR A 140 4.80 -27.32 0.93
N LYS A 141 5.78 -28.15 0.53
CA LYS A 141 5.82 -29.59 0.87
C LYS A 141 4.51 -30.36 0.53
N GLY A 142 3.84 -30.00 -0.56
CA GLY A 142 2.57 -30.59 -0.99
C GLY A 142 1.32 -29.81 -0.58
N GLU A 143 1.45 -28.79 0.28
CA GLU A 143 0.38 -27.86 0.64
C GLU A 143 0.43 -26.63 -0.28
N ARG A 144 -0.61 -26.43 -1.11
CA ARG A 144 -0.69 -25.26 -1.98
C ARG A 144 -1.11 -24.02 -1.22
N VAL A 145 -0.29 -22.98 -1.29
CA VAL A 145 -0.57 -21.65 -0.72
C VAL A 145 -0.74 -20.66 -1.87
N LYS A 146 -1.87 -19.99 -1.91
CA LYS A 146 -2.21 -19.00 -2.94
C LYS A 146 -2.22 -17.61 -2.33
N LEU A 147 -1.49 -16.70 -2.95
CA LEU A 147 -1.39 -15.30 -2.55
C LEU A 147 -2.00 -14.41 -3.64
N LYS A 148 -2.97 -13.59 -3.26
CA LYS A 148 -3.69 -12.70 -4.17
C LYS A 148 -3.78 -11.29 -3.59
N VAL A 149 -3.39 -10.29 -4.37
CA VAL A 149 -3.59 -8.89 -3.99
C VAL A 149 -5.06 -8.52 -4.19
N VAL A 150 -5.74 -8.15 -3.11
CA VAL A 150 -7.16 -7.78 -3.10
C VAL A 150 -7.35 -6.30 -3.37
N ASP A 151 -6.57 -5.45 -2.70
CA ASP A 151 -6.61 -4.00 -2.89
C ASP A 151 -5.26 -3.36 -2.58
N PHE A 152 -5.08 -2.15 -3.08
CA PHE A 152 -3.90 -1.33 -2.88
C PHE A 152 -4.32 0.12 -2.61
N TYR A 153 -3.73 0.73 -1.60
CA TYR A 153 -3.98 2.10 -1.19
C TYR A 153 -2.65 2.84 -1.19
N ALA A 154 -2.46 3.70 -2.19
CA ALA A 154 -1.30 4.58 -2.20
C ALA A 154 -1.46 5.64 -1.09
N ARG A 155 -0.38 5.91 -0.34
CA ARG A 155 -0.34 6.88 0.77
C ARG A 155 -1.49 6.62 1.75
N ALA A 156 -1.56 5.40 2.25
CA ALA A 156 -2.76 4.88 2.88
C ALA A 156 -3.13 5.68 4.14
N GLN A 157 -4.40 6.05 4.23
CA GLN A 157 -5.01 6.64 5.42
C GLN A 157 -6.09 5.70 5.93
N ASP A 158 -6.35 5.76 7.24
CA ASP A 158 -7.38 4.97 7.88
C ASP A 158 -8.46 5.85 8.53
N THR A 159 -9.67 5.31 8.61
CA THR A 159 -10.78 5.93 9.31
C THR A 159 -11.68 4.88 9.93
N LEU A 160 -12.30 5.23 11.04
CA LEU A 160 -13.29 4.39 11.69
C LEU A 160 -14.68 4.68 11.12
N VAL A 161 -15.28 3.67 10.49
CA VAL A 161 -16.69 3.73 10.09
C VAL A 161 -17.51 2.94 11.10
N ARG A 162 -18.42 3.64 11.77
CA ARG A 162 -19.31 3.05 12.79
C ARG A 162 -20.29 2.09 12.12
N ASN A 163 -20.41 0.90 12.67
CA ASN A 163 -21.34 -0.14 12.21
C ASN A 163 -21.77 -0.97 13.42
N ALA A 164 -23.09 -1.08 13.65
CA ALA A 164 -23.65 -1.79 14.80
C ALA A 164 -23.21 -3.26 14.87
N SER A 165 -23.01 -3.91 13.71
CA SER A 165 -22.56 -5.31 13.62
C SER A 165 -21.04 -5.47 13.59
N GLY A 166 -20.28 -4.37 13.71
CA GLY A 166 -18.82 -4.37 13.67
C GLY A 166 -18.18 -4.77 15.00
N THR A 167 -16.88 -5.02 14.97
CA THR A 167 -16.08 -5.24 16.18
C THR A 167 -15.87 -3.93 16.94
N ALA A 168 -15.77 -3.98 18.26
CA ALA A 168 -15.37 -2.82 19.06
C ALA A 168 -13.94 -2.39 18.69
N ILE A 169 -13.75 -1.13 18.33
CA ILE A 169 -12.46 -0.55 17.95
C ILE A 169 -12.13 0.60 18.89
N LEU A 170 -10.93 0.56 19.46
CA LEU A 170 -10.37 1.64 20.26
C LEU A 170 -9.77 2.70 19.33
N HIS A 171 -10.33 3.92 19.34
CA HIS A 171 -9.72 5.08 18.70
C HIS A 171 -8.69 5.68 19.64
N MET A 172 -7.44 5.72 19.20
CA MET A 172 -6.33 6.33 19.90
C MET A 172 -5.75 7.46 19.05
N VAL A 173 -5.40 8.55 19.70
CA VAL A 173 -4.71 9.68 19.10
C VAL A 173 -3.31 9.71 19.67
N VAL A 174 -2.29 9.56 18.83
CA VAL A 174 -0.88 9.53 19.22
C VAL A 174 -0.15 10.75 18.67
N LEU A 175 0.87 11.23 19.38
CA LEU A 175 1.80 12.23 18.88
C LEU A 175 3.02 11.53 18.26
N GLU A 176 3.03 11.37 16.93
CA GLU A 176 4.16 10.83 16.17
C GLU A 176 4.92 11.98 15.49
N ASN A 177 6.22 12.15 15.81
CA ASN A 177 7.08 13.21 15.25
C ASN A 177 6.48 14.62 15.38
N GLY A 178 5.82 14.91 16.50
CA GLY A 178 5.16 16.20 16.76
C GLY A 178 3.84 16.41 16.00
N LYS A 179 3.39 15.44 15.20
CA LYS A 179 2.09 15.45 14.52
C LYS A 179 1.09 14.56 15.24
N ARG A 180 -0.17 14.99 15.26
CA ARG A 180 -1.28 14.21 15.76
C ARG A 180 -1.68 13.16 14.72
N VAL A 181 -1.62 11.88 15.08
CA VAL A 181 -1.99 10.75 14.22
C VAL A 181 -3.10 9.94 14.87
N ASN A 182 -4.14 9.61 14.10
CA ASN A 182 -5.20 8.71 14.56
C ASN A 182 -4.76 7.27 14.34
N LYS A 183 -5.11 6.40 15.29
CA LYS A 183 -4.79 4.98 15.27
C LYS A 183 -6.00 4.22 15.77
N TYR A 184 -6.29 3.09 15.14
CA TYR A 184 -7.49 2.30 15.39
C TYR A 184 -7.09 0.87 15.73
N ILE A 185 -7.36 0.44 16.98
CA ILE A 185 -7.01 -0.89 17.47
C ILE A 185 -8.30 -1.71 17.65
N PRO A 186 -8.58 -2.68 16.78
CA PRO A 186 -9.70 -3.61 16.98
C PRO A 186 -9.54 -4.42 18.27
N THR A 187 -10.67 -4.80 18.88
CA THR A 187 -10.67 -5.70 20.03
C THR A 187 -9.97 -7.02 19.69
N GLY A 188 -9.09 -7.48 20.58
CA GLY A 188 -8.28 -8.69 20.34
C GLY A 188 -6.97 -8.44 19.58
N ASN A 189 -6.64 -7.19 19.25
CA ASN A 189 -5.42 -6.86 18.50
C ASN A 189 -4.39 -6.12 19.36
N VAL A 190 -3.16 -6.14 18.87
CA VAL A 190 -2.00 -5.44 19.45
C VAL A 190 -1.37 -4.61 18.34
N GLN A 191 -0.96 -3.39 18.66
CA GLN A 191 -0.30 -2.48 17.72
C GLN A 191 1.02 -1.97 18.32
N LEU A 192 2.07 -1.93 17.50
CA LEU A 192 3.35 -1.32 17.86
C LEU A 192 3.33 0.18 17.54
N MET A 193 3.66 1.01 18.52
CA MET A 193 3.61 2.47 18.42
C MET A 193 4.81 3.07 19.18
N GLN A 194 5.70 3.75 18.46
CA GLN A 194 6.91 4.36 19.05
C GLN A 194 7.70 3.39 19.95
N ASN A 195 7.91 2.17 19.44
CA ASN A 195 8.66 1.09 20.10
C ASN A 195 7.99 0.48 21.34
N MET A 196 6.69 0.74 21.56
CA MET A 196 5.90 0.09 22.61
C MET A 196 4.68 -0.60 22.03
N LEU A 197 4.36 -1.77 22.58
CA LEU A 197 3.16 -2.51 22.21
C LEU A 197 1.97 -1.98 23.02
N VAL A 198 0.86 -1.71 22.33
CA VAL A 198 -0.42 -1.35 22.93
C VAL A 198 -1.45 -2.38 22.51
N SER A 199 -2.14 -3.00 23.46
CA SER A 199 -3.17 -4.01 23.18
C SER A 199 -4.55 -3.51 23.60
N PHE A 200 -5.59 -4.00 22.92
CA PHE A 200 -6.98 -3.75 23.29
C PHE A 200 -7.73 -5.07 23.49
N ASN A 201 -8.23 -5.32 24.70
CA ASN A 201 -8.92 -6.56 25.11
C ASN A 201 -8.14 -7.84 24.78
N LYS A 202 -6.81 -7.77 24.78
CA LYS A 202 -5.91 -8.90 24.58
C LYS A 202 -4.71 -8.76 25.52
N PRO A 203 -4.80 -9.32 26.73
CA PRO A 203 -3.68 -9.35 27.67
C PRO A 203 -2.42 -9.88 26.98
N THR A 204 -1.42 -9.01 26.84
CA THR A 204 -0.18 -9.25 26.12
C THR A 204 0.97 -8.87 27.04
N PRO A 205 1.84 -9.83 27.42
CA PRO A 205 3.02 -9.55 28.24
C PRO A 205 3.93 -8.52 27.57
N GLY A 206 4.46 -7.57 28.35
CA GLY A 206 5.36 -6.54 27.83
C GLY A 206 4.67 -5.38 27.10
N ALA A 207 3.34 -5.38 27.01
CA ALA A 207 2.53 -4.35 26.34
C ALA A 207 1.76 -3.47 27.34
N ILE A 208 1.38 -2.28 26.90
CA ILE A 208 0.36 -1.44 27.56
C ILE A 208 -1.00 -2.03 27.21
N ASN A 209 -1.64 -2.67 28.18
CA ASN A 209 -2.90 -3.38 28.01
C ASN A 209 -4.08 -2.49 28.39
N ILE A 210 -4.97 -2.23 27.44
CA ILE A 210 -6.24 -1.52 27.66
C ILE A 210 -7.39 -2.53 27.57
N ASP A 211 -8.22 -2.60 28.60
CA ASP A 211 -9.33 -3.54 28.71
C ASP A 211 -10.64 -2.82 29.01
N ASN A 212 -11.74 -3.26 28.38
CA ASN A 212 -13.09 -2.80 28.71
C ASN A 212 -14.11 -3.93 28.94
N THR A 213 -13.65 -5.17 29.10
CA THR A 213 -14.48 -6.39 29.22
C THR A 213 -15.34 -6.41 30.50
N THR A 214 -14.82 -5.84 31.59
CA THR A 214 -15.51 -5.77 32.89
C THR A 214 -16.50 -4.60 33.01
N GLY A 215 -16.82 -3.92 31.91
CA GLY A 215 -17.73 -2.76 31.88
C GLY A 215 -17.11 -1.44 32.33
N SER A 216 -15.88 -1.45 32.87
CA SER A 216 -15.07 -0.25 33.12
C SER A 216 -13.75 -0.35 32.36
N PHE A 217 -13.26 0.78 31.86
CA PHE A 217 -11.96 0.82 31.19
C PHE A 217 -10.84 0.70 32.22
N ARG A 218 -9.90 -0.21 31.98
CA ARG A 218 -8.72 -0.44 32.80
C ARG A 218 -7.46 -0.40 31.94
N ILE A 219 -6.37 0.01 32.56
CA ILE A 219 -5.04 0.00 31.98
C ILE A 219 -4.10 -0.80 32.88
N SER A 220 -3.27 -1.64 32.28
CA SER A 220 -2.17 -2.34 32.96
C SER A 220 -0.93 -2.20 32.09
N SER A 221 0.22 -1.96 32.69
CA SER A 221 1.46 -1.70 31.99
C SER A 221 2.63 -2.21 32.83
N PRO A 222 3.67 -2.81 32.22
CA PRO A 222 4.92 -3.13 32.88
C PRO A 222 5.83 -1.89 32.98
N TYR A 223 5.48 -0.80 32.31
CA TYR A 223 6.23 0.45 32.30
C TYR A 223 5.53 1.49 33.18
N GLU A 224 6.29 2.20 33.99
CA GLU A 224 5.79 3.37 34.71
C GLU A 224 5.50 4.49 33.71
N GLY A 225 4.38 5.18 33.93
CA GLY A 225 3.97 6.32 33.11
C GLY A 225 3.18 7.32 33.92
N ASN A 226 2.74 8.37 33.27
CA ASN A 226 1.90 9.38 33.88
C ASN A 226 0.74 9.72 32.96
N TYR A 227 -0.38 10.15 33.54
CA TYR A 227 -1.49 10.68 32.78
C TYR A 227 -1.98 12.00 33.35
N MET A 228 -2.44 12.87 32.45
CA MET A 228 -3.04 14.14 32.79
C MET A 228 -4.48 14.17 32.32
N ILE A 229 -5.42 14.34 33.24
CA ILE A 229 -6.84 14.49 32.88
C ILE A 229 -7.00 15.85 32.22
N MET A 230 -7.36 15.89 30.93
CA MET A 230 -7.33 17.15 30.17
C MET A 230 -8.30 18.21 30.69
N ALA A 231 -9.44 17.79 31.25
CA ALA A 231 -10.46 18.70 31.77
C ALA A 231 -10.03 19.42 33.06
N THR A 232 -9.32 18.72 33.95
CA THR A 232 -8.92 19.24 35.28
C THR A 232 -7.44 19.60 35.35
N GLN A 233 -6.65 19.20 34.36
CA GLN A 233 -5.18 19.24 34.34
C GLN A 233 -4.50 18.48 35.49
N GLU A 234 -5.26 17.67 36.24
CA GLU A 234 -4.73 16.85 37.31
C GLU A 234 -3.82 15.76 36.73
N ARG A 235 -2.62 15.63 37.31
CA ARG A 235 -1.62 14.63 36.90
C ARG A 235 -1.57 13.50 37.91
N LYS A 236 -1.58 12.27 37.40
CA LYS A 236 -1.49 11.03 38.18
C LYS A 236 -0.47 10.10 37.52
N VAL A 237 0.01 9.13 38.30
CA VAL A 237 0.98 8.14 37.85
C VAL A 237 0.24 6.85 37.50
N VAL A 238 0.73 6.12 36.50
CA VAL A 238 0.36 4.73 36.23
C VAL A 238 1.51 3.87 36.69
N THR A 239 1.26 2.96 37.64
CA THR A 239 2.30 2.05 38.15
C THR A 239 2.69 1.03 37.08
N GLY A 240 4.00 0.78 36.98
CA GLY A 240 4.61 -0.17 36.04
C GLY A 240 4.74 -1.58 36.61
N ASP A 241 3.67 -2.12 37.20
CA ASP A 241 3.64 -3.40 37.91
C ASP A 241 2.64 -4.40 37.29
N ASP A 242 2.16 -4.12 36.08
CA ASP A 242 1.11 -4.87 35.38
C ASP A 242 -0.21 -4.98 36.17
N VAL A 243 -0.40 -4.20 37.23
CA VAL A 243 -1.64 -4.21 38.01
C VAL A 243 -2.72 -3.39 37.30
N PRO A 244 -3.93 -3.93 37.08
CA PRO A 244 -5.02 -3.20 36.43
C PRO A 244 -5.49 -1.98 37.22
N GLN A 245 -5.27 -0.79 36.66
CA GLN A 245 -5.65 0.51 37.20
C GLN A 245 -6.81 1.13 36.41
N PRO A 246 -7.60 2.05 37.01
CA PRO A 246 -8.65 2.76 36.28
C PRO A 246 -8.10 3.56 35.10
N PHE A 247 -8.68 3.38 33.91
CA PHE A 247 -8.31 4.13 32.72
C PHE A 247 -9.29 5.28 32.47
N ASN A 248 -8.77 6.50 32.40
CA ASN A 248 -9.55 7.72 32.23
C ASN A 248 -9.53 8.14 30.76
N LEU A 249 -10.68 8.12 30.11
CA LEU A 249 -10.82 8.67 28.76
C LEU A 249 -10.49 10.17 28.74
N ARG A 250 -10.14 10.70 27.56
CA ARG A 250 -9.82 12.13 27.36
C ARG A 250 -8.70 12.62 28.29
N SER A 251 -7.79 11.72 28.63
CA SER A 251 -6.59 12.00 29.41
C SER A 251 -5.37 11.76 28.53
N LEU A 252 -4.35 12.60 28.69
CA LEU A 252 -3.07 12.45 27.99
C LEU A 252 -2.20 11.48 28.78
N TYR A 253 -2.03 10.26 28.26
CA TYR A 253 -1.11 9.27 28.79
C TYR A 253 0.26 9.46 28.17
N THR A 254 1.30 9.43 28.99
CA THR A 254 2.71 9.57 28.57
C THR A 254 3.53 8.43 29.16
N TYR A 255 4.19 7.69 28.28
CA TYR A 255 5.11 6.60 28.60
C TYR A 255 6.39 6.82 27.79
N GLY A 256 7.44 7.35 28.42
CA GLY A 256 8.66 7.74 27.71
C GLY A 256 8.37 8.69 26.54
N ASN A 257 8.59 8.22 25.30
CA ASN A 257 8.34 8.98 24.07
C ASN A 257 6.91 8.81 23.52
N LEU A 258 6.13 7.84 24.01
CA LEU A 258 4.75 7.63 23.57
C LEU A 258 3.82 8.54 24.36
N ALA A 259 3.16 9.44 23.65
CA ALA A 259 2.08 10.25 24.20
C ALA A 259 0.80 9.98 23.43
N PHE A 260 -0.26 9.57 24.14
CA PHE A 260 -1.53 9.20 23.51
C PHE A 260 -2.76 9.63 24.31
N VAL A 261 -3.89 9.69 23.60
CA VAL A 261 -5.20 10.03 24.14
C VAL A 261 -6.24 9.10 23.55
N VAL A 262 -7.15 8.60 24.38
CA VAL A 262 -8.37 7.92 23.91
C VAL A 262 -9.54 8.88 24.08
N PRO A 263 -10.04 9.53 23.01
CA PRO A 263 -11.00 10.62 23.11
C PRO A 263 -12.43 10.15 23.40
N GLU A 264 -12.78 8.93 23.00
CA GLU A 264 -14.12 8.35 23.18
C GLU A 264 -14.03 6.86 23.52
N PRO A 265 -15.08 6.27 24.13
CA PRO A 265 -15.15 4.83 24.34
C PRO A 265 -15.00 4.06 23.03
N ALA A 266 -14.55 2.81 23.10
CA ALA A 266 -14.48 1.94 21.93
C ALA A 266 -15.85 1.84 21.25
N VAL A 267 -15.87 2.00 19.92
CA VAL A 267 -17.09 2.01 19.11
C VAL A 267 -17.10 0.81 18.20
N ASN A 268 -18.27 0.19 18.03
CA ASN A 268 -18.45 -0.90 17.06
C ASN A 268 -18.35 -0.34 15.64
N GLY A 269 -17.49 -0.95 14.83
CA GLY A 269 -17.27 -0.51 13.47
C GLY A 269 -16.29 -1.36 12.70
N SER A 270 -15.81 -0.79 11.61
CA SER A 270 -14.76 -1.34 10.77
C SER A 270 -13.77 -0.24 10.39
N VAL A 271 -12.48 -0.55 10.45
CA VAL A 271 -11.45 0.32 9.89
C VAL A 271 -11.57 0.28 8.36
N GLN A 272 -11.74 1.44 7.75
CA GLN A 272 -11.69 1.60 6.30
C GLN A 272 -10.42 2.33 5.91
N TYR A 273 -9.76 1.83 4.87
CA TYR A 273 -8.60 2.48 4.27
C TYR A 273 -9.03 3.30 3.06
N PHE A 274 -8.33 4.39 2.81
CA PHE A 274 -8.48 5.21 1.61
C PHE A 274 -7.14 5.80 1.20
N GLU A 275 -7.06 6.30 -0.04
CA GLU A 275 -5.84 6.91 -0.57
C GLU A 275 -5.68 8.34 -0.06
N GLY A 276 -4.52 8.66 0.48
CA GLY A 276 -4.17 9.99 0.95
C GLY A 276 -3.94 10.98 -0.20
N ASP A 277 -4.18 12.26 0.10
CA ASP A 277 -3.89 13.38 -0.81
C ASP A 277 -2.43 13.39 -1.28
N LYS A 278 -2.23 13.67 -2.57
CA LYS A 278 -0.93 13.57 -3.25
C LYS A 278 0.10 14.58 -2.74
N ARG A 279 -0.33 15.71 -2.15
CA ARG A 279 0.54 16.78 -1.68
C ARG A 279 0.81 16.67 -0.19
N THR A 280 -0.23 16.45 0.61
CA THR A 280 -0.08 16.44 2.07
C THR A 280 0.45 15.11 2.61
N HIS A 281 0.18 13.99 1.92
CA HIS A 281 0.54 12.63 2.35
C HIS A 281 1.58 12.00 1.41
N GLN A 282 2.40 12.81 0.72
CA GLN A 282 3.35 12.31 -0.28
C GLN A 282 4.35 11.27 0.27
N ASN A 283 4.69 11.38 1.56
CA ASN A 283 5.68 10.52 2.22
C ASN A 283 5.04 9.45 3.10
N ASP A 284 3.72 9.31 3.07
CA ASP A 284 3.02 8.30 3.85
C ASP A 284 3.16 6.94 3.17
N LEU A 285 3.23 5.88 3.97
CA LEU A 285 3.40 4.52 3.47
C LEU A 285 2.19 4.09 2.63
N ASP A 286 2.46 3.30 1.60
CA ASP A 286 1.41 2.62 0.85
C ASP A 286 0.90 1.41 1.64
N LEU A 287 -0.29 0.92 1.33
CA LEU A 287 -0.88 -0.25 1.99
C LEU A 287 -1.35 -1.25 0.96
N VAL A 288 -0.94 -2.50 1.14
CA VAL A 288 -1.35 -3.63 0.31
C VAL A 288 -2.21 -4.56 1.14
N LYS A 289 -3.41 -4.88 0.61
CA LYS A 289 -4.30 -5.88 1.17
C LYS A 289 -4.18 -7.17 0.37
N VAL A 290 -3.79 -8.25 1.03
CA VAL A 290 -3.47 -9.54 0.43
C VAL A 290 -4.35 -10.63 1.06
N GLU A 291 -4.97 -11.44 0.21
CA GLU A 291 -5.67 -12.66 0.59
C GLU A 291 -4.70 -13.83 0.43
N VAL A 292 -4.51 -14.57 1.53
CA VAL A 292 -3.70 -15.78 1.59
C VAL A 292 -4.67 -16.95 1.77
N THR A 293 -4.68 -17.86 0.80
CA THR A 293 -5.49 -19.07 0.81
C THR A 293 -4.59 -20.28 1.00
N THR A 294 -4.90 -21.06 2.02
CA THR A 294 -4.31 -22.38 2.30
C THR A 294 -5.40 -23.45 2.11
N PRO A 295 -5.07 -24.76 2.13
CA PRO A 295 -6.08 -25.81 2.00
C PRO A 295 -7.16 -25.77 3.10
N ASN A 296 -6.84 -25.22 4.27
CA ASN A 296 -7.70 -25.27 5.45
C ASN A 296 -8.33 -23.92 5.81
N ALA A 297 -7.78 -22.81 5.32
CA ALA A 297 -8.20 -21.47 5.72
C ALA A 297 -7.91 -20.43 4.65
N VAL A 298 -8.74 -19.39 4.62
CA VAL A 298 -8.52 -18.15 3.88
C VAL A 298 -8.39 -17.04 4.91
N ASP A 299 -7.31 -16.27 4.82
CA ASP A 299 -7.09 -15.10 5.66
C ASP A 299 -6.75 -13.88 4.80
N THR A 300 -7.06 -12.70 5.30
CA THR A 300 -6.74 -11.44 4.64
C THR A 300 -5.84 -10.59 5.52
N VAL A 301 -4.62 -10.38 5.05
CA VAL A 301 -3.59 -9.64 5.77
C VAL A 301 -3.35 -8.31 5.07
N VAL A 302 -2.99 -7.31 5.87
CA VAL A 302 -2.70 -5.95 5.41
C VAL A 302 -1.28 -5.61 5.81
N PHE A 303 -0.51 -5.08 4.86
CA PHE A 303 0.88 -4.68 5.07
C PHE A 303 1.07 -3.23 4.60
N SER A 304 1.90 -2.47 5.33
CA SER A 304 2.28 -1.08 5.04
C SER A 304 3.79 -0.92 4.97
#